data_AF-A0A2N0U1Z4-F1
#
_entry.id   AF-A0A2N0U1Z4-F1
#
_cell.length_a   1.000
_cell.length_b   1.000
_cell.length_c   1.000
_cell.angle_alpha   90.00
_cell.angle_beta   90.00
_cell.angle_gamma   90.00
#
_symmetry.space_group_name_H-M   'P 1'
#
loop_
_entity.id
_entity.type
_entity.pdbx_description
1 polymer ?
#
loop_
_entity_poly.entity_id
_entity_poly.type
_entity_poly.pdbx_seq_one_letter_code
_entity_poly.pdbx_strand_id
1 'polypeptide(L)'
;MKQTLLFLFLLTFVAGFAQQSQDFAGNWFWESPDGQNTMELQLEYENQNRIVGNHCVIFYQGEKTDCKRNDTGALSINLVKIAEGVYDGTIESAVSFTSGKIRLQYIDREKAIRFYLKEVPPGEFYIPKEAFLMR
;
A
#
# COMPACT_ATOMS: atom_id res chain seq x y z
N MET A 1 -31.32 -18.05 -60.62
CA MET A 1 -31.06 -16.99 -59.63
C MET A 1 -30.61 -17.65 -58.33
N LYS A 2 -29.30 -17.66 -58.05
CA LYS A 2 -28.73 -18.23 -56.82
C LYS A 2 -28.37 -17.05 -55.91
N GLN A 3 -29.10 -16.88 -54.81
CA GLN A 3 -28.76 -15.90 -53.78
C GLN A 3 -27.65 -16.49 -52.90
N THR A 4 -26.45 -15.95 -53.03
CA THR A 4 -25.31 -16.28 -52.18
C THR A 4 -25.52 -15.59 -50.83
N LEU A 5 -25.91 -16.34 -49.80
CA LEU A 5 -25.93 -15.85 -48.41
C LEU A 5 -24.49 -15.62 -47.96
N LEU A 6 -24.08 -14.35 -47.90
CA LEU A 6 -22.81 -13.95 -47.32
C LEU A 6 -22.99 -13.88 -45.78
N PHE A 7 -22.64 -14.98 -45.09
CA PHE A 7 -22.54 -14.99 -43.63
C PHE A 7 -21.29 -14.19 -43.21
N LEU A 8 -21.47 -12.89 -42.97
CA LEU A 8 -20.43 -12.07 -42.32
C LEU A 8 -20.49 -12.35 -40.82
N PHE A 9 -19.69 -13.31 -40.36
CA PHE A 9 -19.48 -13.58 -38.94
C PHE A 9 -18.61 -12.45 -38.37
N LEU A 10 -19.25 -11.43 -37.82
CA LEU A 10 -18.59 -10.31 -37.16
C LEU A 10 -17.93 -10.82 -35.87
N LEU A 11 -16.66 -11.24 -35.97
CA LEU A 11 -15.79 -11.52 -34.83
C LEU A 11 -15.57 -10.21 -34.06
N THR A 12 -16.49 -9.89 -33.15
CA THR A 12 -16.28 -8.84 -32.16
C THR A 12 -15.20 -9.33 -31.18
N PHE A 13 -13.95 -8.99 -31.47
CA PHE A 13 -12.83 -9.14 -30.56
C PHE A 13 -13.05 -8.20 -29.38
N VAL A 14 -13.74 -8.67 -28.34
CA VAL A 14 -13.85 -7.95 -27.08
C VAL A 14 -12.47 -8.00 -26.45
N ALA A 15 -11.62 -7.02 -26.76
CA ALA A 15 -10.39 -6.79 -26.03
C ALA A 15 -10.80 -6.40 -24.60
N GLY A 16 -10.91 -7.42 -23.74
CA GLY A 16 -11.00 -7.20 -22.31
C GLY A 16 -9.71 -6.50 -21.90
N PHE A 17 -9.80 -5.20 -21.63
CA PHE A 17 -8.76 -4.51 -20.90
C PHE A 17 -8.63 -5.25 -19.58
N ALA A 18 -7.55 -6.01 -19.42
CA ALA A 18 -7.15 -6.53 -18.12
C ALA A 18 -6.88 -5.30 -17.26
N GLN A 19 -7.91 -4.83 -16.55
CA GLN A 19 -7.76 -3.79 -15.55
C GLN A 19 -6.92 -4.42 -14.46
N GLN A 20 -5.63 -4.12 -14.49
CA GLN A 20 -4.68 -4.58 -13.49
C GLN A 20 -5.18 -4.03 -12.16
N SER A 21 -5.76 -4.90 -11.32
CA SER A 21 -6.35 -4.46 -10.07
C SER A 21 -5.27 -3.81 -9.21
N GLN A 22 -5.59 -2.68 -8.59
CA GLN A 22 -4.74 -2.04 -7.61
C GLN A 22 -4.63 -2.95 -6.38
N ASP A 23 -3.59 -3.76 -6.39
CA ASP A 23 -3.30 -4.70 -5.32
C ASP A 23 -2.40 -4.01 -4.30
N PHE A 24 -2.83 -3.99 -3.04
CA PHE A 24 -2.04 -3.50 -1.91
C PHE A 24 -1.41 -4.64 -1.11
N ALA A 25 -1.89 -5.87 -1.26
CA ALA A 25 -1.43 -6.98 -0.44
C ALA A 25 0.03 -7.35 -0.75
N GLY A 26 0.78 -7.73 0.27
CA GLY A 26 2.18 -8.11 0.19
C GLY A 26 3.12 -7.12 0.89
N ASN A 27 4.41 -7.23 0.56
CA ASN A 27 5.47 -6.45 1.17
C ASN A 27 5.85 -5.28 0.28
N TRP A 28 6.04 -4.12 0.90
CA TRP A 28 6.35 -2.86 0.24
C TRP A 28 7.52 -2.21 0.94
N PHE A 29 8.51 -1.77 0.16
CA PHE A 29 9.79 -1.31 0.66
C PHE A 29 10.09 0.10 0.18
N TRP A 30 10.65 0.90 1.07
CA TRP A 30 11.24 2.19 0.76
C TRP A 30 12.60 2.33 1.44
N GLU A 31 13.51 2.99 0.75
CA GLU A 31 14.80 3.42 1.26
C GLU A 31 14.95 4.92 0.99
N SER A 32 15.48 5.67 1.95
CA SER A 32 15.79 7.08 1.75
C SER A 32 16.92 7.25 0.73
N PRO A 33 17.00 8.40 0.02
CA PRO A 33 18.03 8.59 -1.00
C PRO A 33 19.47 8.44 -0.52
N ASP A 34 19.72 8.65 0.78
CA ASP A 34 21.02 8.49 1.42
C ASP A 34 21.26 7.09 2.01
N GLY A 35 20.30 6.17 1.86
CA GLY A 35 20.36 4.78 2.36
C GLY A 35 20.29 4.64 3.88
N GLN A 36 20.09 5.74 4.62
CA GLN A 36 20.17 5.70 6.08
C GLN A 36 18.87 5.27 6.76
N ASN A 37 17.74 5.38 6.05
CA ASN A 37 16.42 5.06 6.57
C ASN A 37 15.70 4.09 5.64
N THR A 38 15.01 3.12 6.22
CA THR A 38 14.20 2.16 5.47
C THR A 38 12.81 2.03 6.09
N MET A 39 11.86 1.63 5.26
CA MET A 39 10.49 1.33 5.68
C MET A 39 9.99 0.12 4.92
N GLU A 40 9.46 -0.84 5.67
CA GLU A 40 8.72 -1.98 5.16
C GLU A 40 7.28 -1.92 5.65
N LEU A 41 6.33 -2.12 4.74
CA LEU A 41 4.93 -2.39 5.07
C LEU A 41 4.56 -3.80 4.61
N GLN A 42 3.96 -4.57 5.50
CA GLN A 42 3.38 -5.87 5.19
C GLN A 42 1.87 -5.72 5.30
N LEU A 43 1.18 -5.81 4.17
CA LEU A 43 -0.24 -5.47 4.06
C LEU A 43 -1.06 -6.69 3.61
N GLU A 44 -2.24 -6.81 4.16
CA GLU A 44 -3.22 -7.83 3.79
C GLU A 44 -4.63 -7.25 3.75
N TYR A 45 -5.48 -7.79 2.87
CA TYR A 45 -6.89 -7.42 2.86
C TYR A 45 -7.61 -8.19 3.95
N GLU A 46 -8.17 -7.47 4.93
CA GLU A 46 -9.17 -8.04 5.83
C GLU A 46 -10.48 -8.25 5.06
N ASN A 47 -10.82 -7.33 4.15
CA ASN A 47 -11.93 -7.43 3.20
C ASN A 47 -11.75 -6.40 2.06
N GLN A 48 -12.75 -6.30 1.17
CA GLN A 48 -12.71 -5.42 -0.01
C GLN A 48 -12.49 -3.92 0.31
N ASN A 49 -12.82 -3.48 1.53
CA ASN A 49 -12.73 -2.07 1.93
C ASN A 49 -11.75 -1.83 3.06
N ARG A 50 -11.07 -2.87 3.56
CA ARG A 50 -10.15 -2.78 4.69
C ARG A 50 -8.85 -3.49 4.41
N ILE A 51 -7.76 -2.77 4.66
CA ILE A 51 -6.40 -3.29 4.67
C ILE A 51 -5.91 -3.23 6.11
N VAL A 52 -5.29 -4.30 6.56
CA VAL A 52 -4.58 -4.35 7.83
C VAL A 52 -3.13 -4.73 7.57
N GLY A 53 -2.29 -4.57 8.57
CA GLY A 53 -0.91 -5.00 8.41
C GLY A 53 0.02 -4.53 9.49
N ASN A 54 1.29 -4.59 9.14
CA ASN A 54 2.42 -4.35 10.01
C ASN A 54 3.43 -3.43 9.32
N HIS A 55 4.27 -2.80 10.13
CA HIS A 55 5.35 -1.96 9.64
C HIS A 55 6.65 -2.27 10.37
N CYS A 56 7.75 -2.00 9.67
CA CYS A 56 9.06 -1.94 10.26
C CYS A 56 9.82 -0.78 9.63
N VAL A 57 10.17 0.21 10.44
CA VAL A 57 10.85 1.42 10.02
C VAL A 57 12.17 1.49 10.77
N ILE A 58 13.25 1.71 10.03
CA ILE A 58 14.61 1.79 10.57
C ILE A 58 15.16 3.16 10.18
N PHE A 59 15.65 3.91 11.16
CA PHE A 59 16.26 5.23 10.99
C PHE A 59 17.68 5.23 11.51
N TYR A 60 18.50 6.13 10.95
CA TYR A 60 19.88 6.37 11.38
C TYR A 60 20.71 5.07 11.40
N GLN A 61 20.66 4.31 10.31
CA GLN A 61 21.45 3.08 10.14
C GLN A 61 21.21 2.01 11.21
N GLY A 62 20.00 1.96 11.78
CA GLY A 62 19.62 0.96 12.79
C GLY A 62 19.58 1.46 14.22
N GLU A 63 20.07 2.67 14.50
CA GLU A 63 20.04 3.23 15.86
C GLU A 63 18.62 3.40 16.38
N LYS A 64 17.66 3.69 15.48
CA LYS A 64 16.25 3.86 15.80
C LYS A 64 15.43 2.89 14.98
N THR A 65 14.65 2.05 15.66
CA THR A 65 13.84 1.02 15.02
C THR A 65 12.42 1.08 15.58
N ASP A 66 11.45 1.21 14.70
CA ASP A 66 10.03 1.19 15.00
C ASP A 66 9.38 0.04 14.21
N CYS A 67 9.32 -1.14 14.84
CA CYS A 67 8.86 -2.36 14.17
C CYS A 67 7.83 -3.10 15.02
N LYS A 68 6.63 -3.25 14.47
CA LYS A 68 5.64 -4.22 14.92
C LYS A 68 5.47 -5.23 13.81
N ARG A 69 6.13 -6.39 13.92
CA ARG A 69 6.03 -7.50 12.98
C ARG A 69 4.89 -8.45 13.39
N ASN A 70 4.41 -9.23 12.42
CA ASN A 70 3.27 -10.14 12.57
C ASN A 70 3.56 -11.35 13.48
N ASP A 71 4.81 -11.58 13.87
CA ASP A 71 5.20 -12.63 14.82
C ASP A 71 4.55 -12.46 16.22
N THR A 72 4.11 -11.25 16.54
CA THR A 72 3.38 -10.93 17.78
C THR A 72 1.86 -11.05 17.66
N GLY A 73 1.31 -11.25 16.45
CA GLY A 73 -0.13 -11.23 16.17
C GLY A 73 -0.80 -9.86 16.32
N ALA A 74 -0.04 -8.81 16.63
CA ALA A 74 -0.56 -7.45 16.79
C ALA A 74 -0.39 -6.66 15.48
N LEU A 75 -1.51 -6.27 14.87
CA LEU A 75 -1.56 -5.41 13.68
C LEU A 75 -1.29 -3.95 14.09
N SER A 76 -0.37 -3.29 13.39
CA SER A 76 -0.04 -1.87 13.63
C SER A 76 -0.66 -0.93 12.61
N ILE A 77 -1.09 -1.45 11.46
CA ILE A 77 -1.75 -0.69 10.40
C ILE A 77 -3.20 -1.11 10.30
N ASN A 78 -4.09 -0.11 10.27
CA ASN A 78 -5.52 -0.30 10.04
C ASN A 78 -5.98 0.76 9.07
N LEU A 79 -6.50 0.35 7.91
CA LEU A 79 -6.82 1.22 6.77
C LEU A 79 -8.22 0.95 6.24
N VAL A 80 -8.93 2.01 5.88
CA VAL A 80 -10.26 1.98 5.28
C VAL A 80 -10.23 2.66 3.93
N LYS A 81 -10.83 2.01 2.93
CA LYS A 81 -10.96 2.55 1.57
C LYS A 81 -11.78 3.83 1.59
N ILE A 82 -11.26 4.90 1.01
CA ILE A 82 -11.98 6.19 0.86
C ILE A 82 -12.23 6.56 -0.60
N ALA A 83 -11.45 5.99 -1.53
CA ALA A 83 -11.62 6.09 -2.97
C ALA A 83 -10.94 4.89 -3.64
N GLU A 84 -11.15 4.72 -4.94
CA GLU A 84 -10.38 3.73 -5.71
C GLU A 84 -8.89 4.06 -5.59
N GLY A 85 -8.10 3.09 -5.12
CA GLY A 85 -6.65 3.24 -4.93
C GLY A 85 -6.23 4.11 -3.76
N VAL A 86 -7.16 4.52 -2.89
CA VAL A 86 -6.83 5.40 -1.75
C VAL A 86 -7.45 4.87 -0.46
N TYR A 87 -6.59 4.72 0.55
CA TYR A 87 -6.97 4.26 1.88
C TYR A 87 -6.45 5.25 2.94
N ASP A 88 -7.29 5.59 3.91
CA ASP A 88 -6.91 6.36 5.11
C ASP A 88 -6.99 5.47 6.34
N GLY A 89 -6.20 5.78 7.37
CA GLY A 89 -6.27 5.05 8.62
C GLY A 89 -5.16 5.41 9.59
N THR A 90 -4.69 4.42 10.33
CA THR A 90 -3.70 4.62 11.41
C THR A 90 -2.50 3.70 11.30
N ILE A 91 -1.37 4.18 11.80
CA ILE A 91 -0.18 3.39 12.07
C ILE A 91 0.23 3.60 13.53
N GLU A 92 0.33 2.52 14.30
CA GLU A 92 0.68 2.57 15.72
C GLU A 92 2.16 2.25 15.94
N SER A 93 2.91 3.21 16.47
CA SER A 93 4.34 3.03 16.78
C SER A 93 4.58 1.95 17.83
N ALA A 94 5.61 1.13 17.62
CA ALA A 94 6.19 0.22 18.60
C ALA A 94 6.95 0.96 19.72
N VAL A 95 7.43 2.17 19.45
CA VAL A 95 8.28 2.94 20.37
C VAL A 95 7.42 3.72 21.36
N SER A 96 6.45 4.50 20.87
CA SER A 96 5.61 5.35 21.73
C SER A 96 4.22 4.78 22.01
N PHE A 97 3.81 3.71 21.34
CA PHE A 97 2.44 3.16 21.40
C PHE A 97 1.36 4.18 21.03
N THR A 98 1.75 5.24 20.31
CA THR A 98 0.82 6.23 19.79
C THR A 98 0.54 6.00 18.33
N SER A 99 -0.66 6.38 17.89
CA SER A 99 -1.14 6.15 16.53
C SER A 99 -1.11 7.43 15.71
N GLY A 100 -0.33 7.43 14.64
CA GLY A 100 -0.36 8.48 13.62
C GLY A 100 -1.44 8.21 12.59
N LYS A 101 -1.98 9.28 11.97
CA LYS A 101 -2.93 9.14 10.86
C LYS A 101 -2.17 9.05 9.55
N ILE A 102 -2.49 8.05 8.74
CA ILE A 102 -1.81 7.79 7.47
C ILE A 102 -2.76 7.74 6.27
N ARG A 103 -2.17 7.87 5.08
CA ARG A 103 -2.80 7.58 3.80
C ARG A 103 -1.89 6.70 2.96
N LEU A 104 -2.45 5.68 2.34
CA LEU A 104 -1.83 4.96 1.24
C LEU A 104 -2.56 5.28 -0.06
N GLN A 105 -1.80 5.60 -1.10
CA GLN A 105 -2.30 5.80 -2.45
C GLN A 105 -1.54 4.90 -3.42
N TYR A 106 -2.26 4.06 -4.17
CA TYR A 106 -1.66 3.29 -5.25
C TYR A 106 -1.41 4.19 -6.44
N ILE A 107 -0.22 4.08 -7.03
CA ILE A 107 0.16 4.83 -8.22
C ILE A 107 0.37 3.83 -9.36
N ASP A 108 -0.63 3.76 -10.25
CA ASP A 108 -0.76 2.70 -11.24
C ASP A 108 0.39 2.62 -12.26
N ARG A 109 0.96 3.76 -12.62
CA ARG A 109 2.04 3.85 -13.62
C ARG A 109 3.36 3.33 -13.07
N GLU A 110 3.62 3.60 -11.80
CA GLU A 110 4.84 3.25 -11.08
C GLU A 110 4.73 1.92 -10.35
N LYS A 111 3.52 1.34 -10.25
CA LYS A 111 3.25 0.12 -9.47
C LYS A 111 3.74 0.24 -8.03
N ALA A 112 3.48 1.40 -7.45
CA ALA A 112 4.01 1.82 -6.17
C ALA A 112 2.90 2.26 -5.22
N ILE A 113 3.21 2.25 -3.92
CA ILE A 113 2.39 2.91 -2.90
C ILE A 113 3.06 4.20 -2.49
N ARG A 114 2.31 5.30 -2.57
CA ARG A 114 2.66 6.53 -1.89
C ARG A 114 2.07 6.52 -0.49
N PHE A 115 2.94 6.55 0.51
CA PHE A 115 2.61 6.65 1.91
C PHE A 115 2.67 8.11 2.37
N TYR A 116 1.72 8.52 3.21
CA TYR A 116 1.75 9.80 3.90
C TYR A 116 1.44 9.64 5.37
N LEU A 117 2.22 10.30 6.23
CA LEU A 117 1.87 10.57 7.62
C LEU A 117 1.17 11.94 7.69
N LYS A 118 -0.16 11.92 7.79
CA LYS A 118 -1.01 13.12 7.79
C LYS A 118 -0.95 13.87 9.12
N GLU A 119 -0.82 13.14 10.21
CA GLU A 119 -0.78 13.70 11.56
C GLU A 119 0.23 12.90 12.38
N VAL A 120 1.27 13.60 12.87
CA VAL A 120 2.28 13.02 13.77
C VAL A 120 1.69 13.00 15.17
N PRO A 121 1.59 11.84 15.83
CA PRO A 121 1.09 11.78 17.20
C PRO A 121 2.14 12.33 18.19
N PRO A 122 1.74 12.68 19.42
CA PRO A 122 2.70 13.05 20.46
C PRO A 122 3.64 11.87 20.80
N GLY A 123 4.90 12.16 21.11
CA GLY A 123 5.89 11.16 21.51
C GLY A 123 7.00 10.95 20.47
N GLU A 124 7.87 9.98 20.75
CA GLU A 124 8.93 9.56 19.84
C GLU A 124 8.31 8.70 18.72
N PHE A 125 8.47 9.13 17.47
CA PHE A 125 7.78 8.58 16.33
C PHE A 125 8.69 8.56 15.11
N TYR A 126 9.22 7.39 14.76
CA TYR A 126 10.20 7.20 13.69
C TYR A 126 9.56 6.65 12.44
N ILE A 127 8.74 7.48 11.81
CA ILE A 127 8.05 7.16 10.56
C ILE A 127 8.24 8.33 9.60
N PRO A 128 8.61 8.09 8.32
CA PRO A 128 8.80 9.18 7.38
C PRO A 128 7.49 9.96 7.17
N LYS A 129 7.57 11.27 6.91
CA LYS A 129 6.38 12.05 6.56
C LYS A 129 5.74 11.58 5.26
N GLU A 130 6.57 11.13 4.33
CA GLU A 130 6.18 10.62 3.03
C GLU A 130 7.20 9.57 2.57
N ALA A 131 6.71 8.50 1.94
CA ALA A 131 7.55 7.47 1.34
C ALA A 131 6.91 6.94 0.05
N PHE A 132 7.73 6.57 -0.91
CA PHE A 132 7.30 5.94 -2.15
C PHE A 132 7.78 4.50 -2.15
N LEU A 133 6.89 3.58 -1.80
CA LEU A 133 7.22 2.18 -1.57
C LEU A 133 7.01 1.36 -2.84
N MET A 134 7.94 0.45 -3.10
CA MET A 134 7.94 -0.47 -4.24
C MET A 134 8.01 -1.92 -3.77
N ARG A 135 7.68 -2.86 -4.66
CA ARG A 135 7.79 -4.31 -4.42
C ARG A 135 9.01 -4.88 -5.13
#